data_AF-A0A537E9Y8-F1
#
_entry.id   AF-A0A537E9Y8-F1
#
_cell.length_a   1.000
_cell.length_b   1.000
_cell.length_c   1.000
_cell.angle_alpha   90.00
_cell.angle_beta   90.00
_cell.angle_gamma   90.00
#
_symmetry.space_group_name_H-M   'P 1'
#
loop_
_entity.id
_entity.type
_entity.pdbx_description
1 polymer ?
#
loop_
_entity_poly.entity_id
_entity_poly.type
_entity_poly.pdbx_seq_one_letter_code
_entity_poly.pdbx_strand_id
1 'polypeptide(L)'
;MNLIHMPRDEAFSIIGGVWHPGQTTPIHDHLTWALIGVYDGEEREALFRRTDDGSNSKIAKIEKVSEKINTKGHVTVLGHRGIHRVDNISGKSTTSIHVYGRDIGYAERHSYDPVTGEIGRFVSGYCNVLRDTERF
;
A
#
# COMPACT_ATOMS: atom_id res chain seq x y z
N MET A 1 -8.63 -4.82 2.52
CA MET A 1 -7.56 -5.76 2.94
C MET A 1 -7.98 -6.40 4.26
N ASN A 2 -7.63 -7.67 4.49
CA ASN A 2 -8.01 -8.40 5.71
C ASN A 2 -6.85 -8.41 6.71
N LEU A 3 -7.11 -8.05 7.97
CA LEU A 3 -6.13 -8.23 9.05
C LEU A 3 -5.96 -9.71 9.36
N ILE A 4 -4.72 -10.20 9.32
CA ILE A 4 -4.36 -11.57 9.69
C ILE A 4 -3.81 -11.59 11.12
N HIS A 5 -2.89 -10.66 11.42
CA HIS A 5 -2.26 -10.60 12.74
C HIS A 5 -1.77 -9.18 13.05
N MET A 6 -1.84 -8.81 14.33
CA MET A 6 -1.19 -7.63 14.91
C MET A 6 -0.83 -7.95 16.36
N PRO A 7 0.42 -7.71 16.82
CA PRO A 7 0.79 -7.85 18.21
C PRO A 7 0.18 -6.72 19.05
N ARG A 8 0.13 -6.90 20.38
CA ARG A 8 -0.49 -5.94 21.31
C ARG A 8 0.17 -4.57 21.32
N ASP A 9 1.47 -4.50 21.04
CA ASP A 9 2.24 -3.26 20.98
C ASP A 9 2.15 -2.57 19.62
N GLU A 10 1.34 -3.10 18.69
CA GLU A 10 1.10 -2.60 17.34
C GLU A 10 2.39 -2.40 16.50
N ALA A 11 3.49 -3.10 16.87
CA ALA A 11 4.79 -2.93 16.24
C ALA A 11 4.79 -3.27 14.74
N PHE A 12 3.90 -4.17 14.31
CA PHE A 12 3.63 -4.45 12.91
C PHE A 12 2.21 -4.96 12.67
N SER A 13 1.71 -4.91 11.45
CA SER A 13 0.48 -5.60 11.05
C SER A 13 0.74 -6.49 9.84
N ILE A 14 0.17 -7.69 9.86
CA ILE A 14 0.14 -8.64 8.74
C ILE A 14 -1.25 -8.65 8.15
N ILE A 15 -1.34 -8.43 6.85
CA ILE A 15 -2.61 -8.37 6.13
C ILE A 15 -2.61 -9.26 4.89
N GLY A 16 -3.78 -9.79 4.56
CA GLY A 16 -4.06 -10.46 3.30
C GLY A 16 -4.76 -9.51 2.33
N GLY A 17 -4.12 -9.24 1.20
CA GLY A 17 -4.70 -8.53 0.05
C GLY A 17 -5.32 -9.53 -0.92
N VAL A 18 -6.55 -9.30 -1.35
CA VAL A 18 -7.18 -10.01 -2.47
C VAL A 18 -7.55 -8.95 -3.49
N TRP A 19 -6.93 -9.04 -4.67
CA TRP A 19 -7.10 -8.10 -5.77
C TRP A 19 -7.95 -8.74 -6.85
N HIS A 20 -9.12 -8.16 -7.12
CA HIS A 20 -9.97 -8.60 -8.23
C HIS A 20 -9.33 -8.26 -9.60
N PRO A 21 -9.70 -8.96 -10.68
CA PRO A 21 -9.25 -8.62 -12.03
C PRO A 21 -9.49 -7.13 -12.34
N GLY A 22 -8.43 -6.43 -12.79
CA GLY A 22 -8.48 -5.00 -13.11
C GLY A 22 -8.47 -4.06 -11.90
N GLN A 23 -8.41 -4.58 -10.67
CA GLN A 23 -8.34 -3.73 -9.48
C GLN A 23 -6.98 -3.03 -9.38
N THR A 24 -7.00 -1.73 -9.09
CA THR A 24 -5.82 -0.87 -8.97
C THR A 24 -5.91 -0.06 -7.68
N THR A 25 -4.79 0.10 -6.98
CA THR A 25 -4.67 1.05 -5.87
C THR A 25 -4.49 2.48 -6.39
N PRO A 26 -4.74 3.51 -5.57
CA PRO A 26 -4.13 4.82 -5.80
C PRO A 26 -2.60 4.72 -5.84
N ILE A 27 -1.91 5.75 -6.35
CA ILE A 27 -0.49 5.92 -6.03
C ILE A 27 -0.42 6.38 -4.58
N HIS A 28 0.32 5.69 -3.72
CA HIS A 28 0.28 5.95 -2.29
C HIS A 28 1.57 5.59 -1.57
N ASP A 29 1.72 6.11 -0.35
CA ASP A 29 2.78 5.75 0.58
C ASP A 29 2.26 4.95 1.78
N HIS A 30 3.17 4.59 2.69
CA HIS A 30 2.86 3.82 3.91
C HIS A 30 3.27 4.53 5.19
N LEU A 31 4.19 5.51 5.10
CA LEU A 31 4.79 6.19 6.25
C LEU A 31 5.36 5.22 7.30
N THR A 32 5.81 4.06 6.84
CA THR A 32 6.52 3.00 7.59
C THR A 32 7.23 2.09 6.58
N TRP A 33 8.04 1.16 7.03
CA TRP A 33 8.56 0.10 6.16
C TRP A 33 7.44 -0.89 5.78
N ALA A 34 7.58 -1.50 4.60
CA ALA A 34 6.64 -2.49 4.09
C ALA A 34 7.36 -3.67 3.42
N LEU A 35 6.82 -4.87 3.61
CA LEU A 35 7.14 -6.08 2.87
C LEU A 35 5.87 -6.57 2.20
N ILE A 36 5.90 -6.80 0.89
CA ILE A 36 4.72 -7.19 0.10
C ILE A 36 5.08 -8.41 -0.72
N GLY A 37 4.56 -9.56 -0.31
CA GLY A 37 4.82 -10.85 -0.94
C GLY A 37 3.64 -11.32 -1.75
N VAL A 38 3.86 -11.63 -3.03
CA VAL A 38 2.82 -12.23 -3.88
C VAL A 38 2.66 -13.70 -3.48
N TYR A 39 1.50 -14.06 -2.95
CA TYR A 39 1.19 -15.42 -2.52
C TYR A 39 0.68 -16.27 -3.67
N ASP A 40 -0.22 -15.71 -4.50
CA ASP A 40 -0.73 -16.35 -5.70
C ASP A 40 -1.16 -15.32 -6.75
N GLY A 41 -1.00 -15.64 -8.03
CA GLY A 41 -1.25 -14.70 -9.13
C GLY A 41 -0.06 -13.77 -9.40
N GLU A 42 -0.38 -12.58 -9.93
CA GLU A 42 0.60 -11.59 -10.38
C GLU A 42 0.12 -10.17 -10.08
N GLU A 43 1.06 -9.32 -9.67
CA GLU A 43 0.83 -7.90 -9.39
C GLU A 43 1.75 -7.06 -10.26
N ARG A 44 1.21 -6.06 -10.96
CA ARG A 44 2.05 -5.04 -11.57
C ARG A 44 2.28 -3.93 -10.55
N GLU A 45 3.53 -3.72 -10.18
CA GLU A 45 3.95 -2.66 -9.30
C GLU A 45 4.65 -1.55 -10.08
N ALA A 46 4.20 -0.32 -9.88
CA ALA A 46 4.90 0.88 -10.31
C ALA A 46 5.47 1.62 -9.09
N LEU A 47 6.78 1.86 -9.06
CA LEU A 47 7.44 2.64 -8.02
C LEU A 47 7.55 4.10 -8.43
N PHE A 48 7.37 5.00 -7.48
CA PHE A 48 7.45 6.44 -7.68
C PHE A 48 8.40 7.09 -6.68
N ARG A 49 8.92 8.26 -7.03
CA ARG A 49 9.62 9.14 -6.10
C ARG A 49 9.07 10.55 -6.18
N ARG A 50 9.07 11.27 -5.05
CA ARG A 50 8.87 12.72 -5.04
C ARG A 50 10.11 13.41 -5.61
N THR A 51 9.88 14.45 -6.40
CA THR A 51 10.91 15.30 -7.02
C THR A 51 10.79 16.77 -6.60
N ASP A 52 9.79 17.11 -5.78
CA ASP A 52 9.67 18.40 -5.11
C ASP A 52 10.41 18.42 -3.77
N ASP A 53 10.46 19.60 -3.14
CA ASP A 53 11.16 19.85 -1.87
C ASP A 53 10.32 19.51 -0.62
N GLY A 54 9.05 19.10 -0.77
CA GLY A 54 8.16 18.79 0.33
C GLY A 54 7.62 20.00 1.09
N SER A 55 7.87 21.22 0.64
CA SER A 55 7.47 22.46 1.34
C SER A 55 5.95 22.64 1.40
N ASN A 56 5.21 22.13 0.41
CA ASN A 56 3.76 22.12 0.40
C ASN A 56 3.21 20.77 0.83
N SER A 57 2.46 20.74 1.93
CA SER A 57 1.87 19.51 2.47
C SER A 57 0.64 19.00 1.69
N LYS A 58 0.15 19.78 0.72
CA LYS A 58 -1.05 19.45 -0.09
C LYS A 58 -0.72 19.11 -1.54
N ILE A 59 0.51 19.36 -1.98
CA ILE A 59 0.94 19.16 -3.36
C ILE A 59 2.28 18.41 -3.37
N ALA A 60 2.42 17.42 -4.26
CA ALA A 60 3.66 16.72 -4.53
C ALA A 60 3.86 16.56 -6.04
N LYS A 61 5.11 16.71 -6.50
CA LYS A 61 5.49 16.29 -7.84
C LYS A 61 6.10 14.90 -7.73
N ILE A 62 5.47 13.91 -8.34
CA ILE A 62 5.95 12.53 -8.36
C ILE A 62 6.34 12.10 -9.77
N GLU A 63 7.32 11.21 -9.87
CA GLU A 63 7.69 10.57 -11.12
C GLU A 63 7.78 9.06 -10.96
N LYS A 64 7.40 8.32 -12.01
CA LYS A 64 7.55 6.87 -12.05
C LYS A 64 9.01 6.51 -12.25
N VAL A 65 9.56 5.74 -11.31
CA VAL A 65 10.96 5.28 -11.30
C VAL A 65 11.10 3.97 -12.05
N SER A 66 10.17 3.03 -11.81
CA SER A 66 10.20 1.71 -12.42
C SER A 66 8.82 1.08 -12.41
N GLU A 67 8.64 0.04 -13.22
CA GLU A 67 7.44 -0.78 -13.24
C GLU A 67 7.82 -2.24 -13.49
N LYS A 68 7.18 -3.18 -12.79
CA LYS A 68 7.49 -4.61 -12.89
C LYS A 68 6.25 -5.46 -12.63
N ILE A 69 6.18 -6.63 -13.27
CA ILE A 69 5.25 -7.70 -12.90
C ILE A 69 5.93 -8.59 -11.85
N ASN A 70 5.34 -8.63 -10.66
CA ASN A 70 5.75 -9.45 -9.54
C ASN A 70 4.86 -10.70 -9.51
N THR A 71 5.50 -11.87 -9.51
CA THR A 71 4.81 -13.17 -9.53
C THR A 71 4.95 -13.87 -8.17
N LYS A 72 4.22 -14.97 -7.99
CA LYS A 72 4.26 -15.81 -6.79
C LYS A 72 5.69 -16.00 -6.23
N GLY A 73 5.85 -15.69 -4.95
CA GLY A 73 7.12 -15.80 -4.22
C GLY A 73 8.00 -14.54 -4.30
N HIS A 74 7.70 -13.58 -5.17
CA HIS A 74 8.38 -12.29 -5.16
C HIS A 74 7.98 -11.48 -3.92
N VAL A 75 8.94 -10.75 -3.35
CA VAL A 75 8.73 -9.84 -2.24
C VAL A 75 9.29 -8.47 -2.60
N THR A 76 8.42 -7.45 -2.60
CA THR A 76 8.84 -6.05 -2.62
C THR A 76 9.17 -5.59 -1.21
N VAL A 77 10.26 -4.83 -1.07
CA VAL A 77 10.63 -4.14 0.17
C VAL A 77 10.59 -2.64 -0.07
N LEU A 78 9.81 -1.92 0.74
CA LEU A 78 9.72 -0.46 0.71
C LEU A 78 10.17 0.12 2.06
N GLY A 79 10.97 1.18 2.01
CA GLY A 79 11.27 2.00 3.18
C GLY A 79 10.14 2.97 3.50
N HIS A 80 10.32 3.75 4.58
CA HIS A 80 9.35 4.74 5.08
C HIS A 80 8.80 5.70 4.01
N ARG A 81 9.63 6.08 3.04
CA ARG A 81 9.30 7.03 1.96
C ARG A 81 8.91 6.36 0.64
N GLY A 82 8.70 5.03 0.64
CA GLY A 82 8.33 4.29 -0.55
C GLY A 82 6.94 4.70 -1.05
N ILE A 83 6.85 5.09 -2.31
CA ILE A 83 5.60 5.44 -3.00
C ILE A 83 5.42 4.45 -4.14
N HIS A 84 4.25 3.84 -4.22
CA HIS A 84 3.96 2.89 -5.28
C HIS A 84 2.49 2.82 -5.67
N ARG A 85 2.22 2.08 -6.75
CA ARG A 85 0.88 1.65 -7.15
C ARG A 85 0.94 0.16 -7.45
N VAL A 86 -0.09 -0.56 -7.03
CA VAL A 86 -0.28 -1.97 -7.36
C VAL A 86 -1.52 -2.13 -8.23
N ASP A 87 -1.37 -2.84 -9.34
CA ASP A 87 -2.43 -3.21 -10.26
C ASP A 87 -2.54 -4.73 -10.36
N ASN A 88 -3.75 -5.29 -10.31
CA ASN A 88 -4.00 -6.63 -10.84
C ASN A 88 -4.39 -6.52 -12.32
N ILE A 89 -3.42 -6.72 -13.20
CA ILE A 89 -3.61 -6.69 -14.65
C ILE A 89 -4.07 -8.03 -15.24
N SER A 90 -4.21 -9.06 -14.42
CA SER A 90 -4.55 -10.40 -14.87
C SER A 90 -6.07 -10.62 -14.96
N GLY A 91 -6.48 -11.64 -15.71
CA GLY A 91 -7.89 -12.06 -15.80
C GLY A 91 -8.40 -12.86 -14.59
N LYS A 92 -7.59 -13.02 -13.54
CA LYS A 92 -7.92 -13.78 -12.33
C LYS A 92 -7.61 -12.98 -11.06
N SER A 93 -8.14 -13.41 -9.92
CA SER A 93 -7.78 -12.78 -8.65
C SER A 93 -6.29 -13.03 -8.32
N THR A 94 -5.65 -12.03 -7.73
CA THR A 94 -4.30 -12.10 -7.19
C THR A 94 -4.35 -11.94 -5.68
N THR A 95 -3.54 -12.69 -4.94
CA THR A 95 -3.46 -12.63 -3.48
C THR A 95 -2.03 -12.33 -3.04
N SER A 96 -1.90 -11.41 -2.09
CA SER A 96 -0.63 -11.01 -1.49
C SER A 96 -0.72 -10.95 0.02
N ILE A 97 0.43 -11.13 0.66
CA ILE A 97 0.62 -10.92 2.09
C ILE A 97 1.46 -9.69 2.27
N HIS A 98 0.98 -8.73 3.06
CA HIS A 98 1.71 -7.51 3.34
C HIS A 98 2.04 -7.44 4.84
N VAL A 99 3.24 -6.98 5.15
CA VAL A 99 3.68 -6.69 6.51
C VAL A 99 4.11 -5.23 6.58
N TYR A 100 3.57 -4.50 7.55
CA TYR A 100 3.85 -3.08 7.76
C TYR A 100 4.31 -2.83 9.18
N GLY A 101 5.26 -1.92 9.38
CA GLY A 101 5.76 -1.54 10.71
C GLY A 101 4.84 -0.65 11.54
N ARG A 102 3.52 -0.89 11.51
CA ARG A 102 2.48 -0.27 12.35
C ARG A 102 1.13 -0.94 12.06
N ASP A 103 0.09 -0.57 12.81
CA ASP A 103 -1.29 -0.68 12.36
C ASP A 103 -1.53 0.13 11.08
N ILE A 104 -1.50 -0.55 9.92
CA ILE A 104 -1.65 0.10 8.62
C ILE A 104 -3.11 0.44 8.31
N GLY A 105 -4.07 -0.28 8.89
CA GLY A 105 -5.49 -0.09 8.59
C GLY A 105 -5.97 1.27 9.04
N TYR A 106 -5.46 1.77 10.17
CA TYR A 106 -5.81 3.06 10.73
C TYR A 106 -4.75 4.15 10.55
N ALA A 107 -3.61 3.84 9.95
CA ALA A 107 -2.61 4.83 9.59
C ALA A 107 -3.19 5.84 8.58
N GLU A 108 -3.20 7.11 8.96
CA GLU A 108 -3.40 8.20 8.02
C GLU A 108 -2.10 8.41 7.22
N ARG A 109 -2.25 8.33 5.91
CA ARG A 109 -1.17 8.36 4.93
C ARG A 109 -1.65 9.05 3.66
N HIS A 110 -0.85 9.03 2.61
CA HIS A 110 -1.10 9.84 1.43
C HIS A 110 -1.45 9.00 0.21
N SER A 111 -2.42 9.49 -0.57
CA SER A 111 -2.55 9.17 -1.98
C SER A 111 -2.07 10.35 -2.82
N TYR A 112 -1.56 10.09 -4.02
CA TYR A 112 -0.98 11.10 -4.89
C TYR A 112 -1.67 11.07 -6.26
N ASP A 113 -2.17 12.23 -6.70
CA ASP A 113 -2.62 12.42 -8.07
C ASP A 113 -1.42 12.79 -8.96
N PRO A 114 -1.05 11.96 -9.96
CA PRO A 114 0.12 12.22 -10.79
C PRO A 114 -0.10 13.34 -11.83
N VAL A 115 -1.34 13.78 -12.05
CA VAL A 115 -1.70 14.83 -13.02
C VAL A 115 -1.76 16.19 -12.34
N THR A 116 -2.51 16.30 -11.24
CA THR A 116 -2.69 17.57 -10.52
C THR A 116 -1.58 17.80 -9.48
N GLY A 117 -0.93 16.73 -9.03
CA GLY A 117 0.00 16.76 -7.90
C GLY A 117 -0.70 16.78 -6.54
N GLU A 118 -2.03 16.71 -6.49
CA GLU A 118 -2.77 16.76 -5.22
C GLU A 118 -2.42 15.59 -4.30
N ILE A 119 -2.18 15.92 -3.03
CA ILE A 119 -2.02 14.95 -1.95
C ILE A 119 -3.37 14.75 -1.28
N GLY A 120 -3.92 13.55 -1.43
CA GLY A 120 -5.16 13.12 -0.79
C GLY A 120 -4.90 12.38 0.52
N ARG A 121 -5.85 12.49 1.45
CA ARG A 121 -5.89 11.68 2.67
C ARG A 121 -6.23 10.23 2.32
N PHE A 122 -5.43 9.28 2.81
CA PHE A 122 -5.65 7.86 2.61
C PHE A 122 -5.64 7.09 3.93
N VAL A 123 -6.72 6.34 4.18
CA VAL A 123 -6.87 5.39 5.29
C VAL A 123 -7.56 4.15 4.72
N SER A 124 -6.95 2.98 4.84
CA SER A 124 -7.47 1.77 4.17
C SER A 124 -8.53 1.02 4.96
N GLY A 125 -8.51 1.11 6.30
CA GLY A 125 -9.28 0.23 7.18
C GLY A 125 -8.95 -1.26 6.99
N TYR A 126 -9.78 -2.10 7.60
CA TYR A 126 -9.76 -3.54 7.42
C TYR A 126 -11.16 -4.02 7.03
N CYS A 127 -11.23 -5.02 6.13
CA CYS A 127 -12.51 -5.57 5.68
C CYS A 127 -13.16 -6.49 6.74
N ASN A 128 -12.35 -7.09 7.61
CA ASN A 128 -12.75 -8.11 8.58
C ASN A 128 -12.64 -7.64 10.04
N VAL A 129 -12.38 -6.35 10.28
CA VAL A 129 -12.40 -5.74 11.61
C VAL A 129 -13.47 -4.66 11.59
N LEU A 130 -14.52 -4.87 12.37
CA LEU A 130 -15.56 -3.84 12.55
C LEU A 130 -14.95 -2.67 13.30
N ARG A 131 -15.31 -1.47 12.85
CA ARG A 131 -14.82 -0.23 13.45
C ARG A 131 -15.69 0.08 14.67
N ASP A 132 -15.36 -0.49 15.83
CA ASP A 132 -15.96 -0.04 17.10
C ASP A 132 -15.01 -0.01 18.32
N THR A 133 -14.70 1.24 18.69
CA THR A 133 -14.68 1.91 20.01
C THR A 133 -13.99 1.36 21.26
N GLU A 134 -13.48 0.13 21.31
CA GLU A 134 -12.66 -0.31 22.45
C GLU A 134 -11.38 -1.00 21.95
N ARG A 135 -10.36 -0.18 21.67
CA ARG A 135 -8.99 -0.68 21.58
C ARG A 135 -8.59 -1.11 23.00
N PHE A 136 -8.29 -2.40 23.14
CA PHE A 136 -7.89 -3.13 24.36
C PHE A 136 -7.09 -2.34 25.39
#